data_AF-A0A380WWU4-F1
#
_entry.id   AF-A0A380WWU4-F1
#
_cell.length_a   1.000
_cell.length_b   1.000
_cell.length_c   1.000
_cell.angle_alpha   90.00
_cell.angle_beta   90.00
_cell.angle_gamma   90.00
#
_symmetry.space_group_name_H-M   'P 1'
#
loop_
_entity.id
_entity.type
_entity.pdbx_description
1 polymer ?
#
loop_
_entity_poly.entity_id
_entity_poly.type
_entity_poly.pdbx_seq_one_letter_code
_entity_poly.pdbx_strand_id
1 'polypeptide(L)' 'MIKNNETVINKIIAVYEDGSILPPCGRCREFISQIDNKNIETIIVLPELEELLLKDLLPESWDYKWD' A
#
# COMPACT_ATOMS: atom_id res chain seq x y z
N MET A 1 10.09 -5.13 8.93
CA MET A 1 10.07 -4.92 7.47
C MET A 1 11.45 -4.55 6.96
N ILE A 2 11.70 -3.33 6.45
CA ILE A 2 12.92 -3.06 5.63
C ILE A 2 14.25 -3.24 6.38
N LYS A 3 14.42 -2.67 7.58
CA LYS A 3 15.67 -2.83 8.38
C LYS A 3 15.95 -4.28 8.78
N ASN A 4 14.92 -5.13 8.73
CA ASN A 4 14.99 -6.55 9.04
C ASN A 4 14.91 -7.40 7.76
N ASN A 5 15.07 -6.81 6.56
CA ASN A 5 14.93 -7.46 5.25
C ASN A 5 13.57 -8.13 4.97
N GLU A 6 12.50 -7.72 5.65
CA GLU A 6 11.14 -8.16 5.33
C GLU A 6 10.52 -7.07 4.41
N THR A 7 10.41 -7.37 3.12
CA THR A 7 10.07 -6.37 2.09
C THR A 7 8.64 -6.51 1.55
N VAL A 8 8.05 -7.71 1.68
CA VAL A 8 6.69 -8.02 1.22
C VAL A 8 5.64 -7.76 2.30
N ILE A 9 4.66 -6.90 2.02
CA ILE A 9 3.55 -6.55 2.92
C ILE A 9 2.30 -7.31 2.46
N ASN A 10 1.72 -8.13 3.34
CA ASN A 10 0.48 -8.85 3.00
C ASN A 10 -0.77 -7.96 3.14
N LYS A 11 -0.83 -7.14 4.20
CA LYS A 11 -2.00 -6.31 4.52
C LYS A 11 -1.60 -5.10 5.37
N ILE A 12 -2.23 -3.95 5.13
CA ILE A 12 -1.98 -2.70 5.88
C ILE A 12 -3.27 -1.91 6.08
N ILE A 13 -3.33 -1.16 7.19
CA ILE A 13 -4.41 -0.23 7.53
C ILE A 13 -3.78 1.06 8.06
N ALA A 14 -4.37 2.21 7.73
CA ALA A 14 -4.01 3.50 8.32
C ALA A 14 -5.15 3.98 9.23
N VAL A 15 -4.79 4.42 10.43
CA VAL A 15 -5.74 4.81 11.48
C VAL A 15 -5.36 6.20 11.97
N TYR A 16 -6.34 7.11 12.07
CA TYR A 16 -6.16 8.45 12.62
C TYR A 16 -6.19 8.43 14.16
N GLU A 17 -5.82 9.53 14.81
CA GLU A 17 -5.72 9.60 16.28
C GLU A 17 -7.05 9.33 17.01
N ASP A 18 -8.18 9.57 16.34
CA ASP A 18 -9.53 9.33 16.85
C ASP A 18 -10.04 7.90 16.59
N GLY A 19 -9.21 7.05 15.97
CA GLY A 19 -9.57 5.67 15.62
C GLY A 19 -10.26 5.51 14.27
N SER A 20 -10.49 6.59 13.51
CA SER A 20 -11.05 6.50 12.16
C SER A 20 -10.04 5.84 11.19
N ILE A 21 -10.55 5.00 10.30
CA ILE A 21 -9.74 4.39 9.24
C ILE A 21 -9.62 5.40 8.10
N LEU A 22 -8.40 5.57 7.57
CA LEU A 22 -8.11 6.45 6.45
C LEU A 22 -7.50 5.65 5.29
N PRO A 23 -7.77 6.04 4.03
CA PRO A 23 -6.97 5.55 2.92
C PRO A 23 -5.50 6.01 3.09
N PRO A 24 -4.49 5.15 2.83
CA PRO A 24 -3.12 5.62 2.75
C PRO A 24 -3.01 6.67 1.64
N CYS A 25 -2.24 7.75 1.89
CA CYS A 25 -2.06 8.81 0.90
C CYS A 25 -1.25 8.31 -0.31
N GLY A 26 -1.29 9.04 -1.43
CA GLY A 26 -0.60 8.65 -2.66
C GLY A 26 0.90 8.39 -2.46
N ARG A 27 1.59 9.22 -1.66
CA ARG A 27 3.01 9.01 -1.34
C ARG A 27 3.28 7.72 -0.58
N CYS A 28 2.37 7.31 0.32
CA CYS A 28 2.49 6.05 1.02
C CYS A 28 2.26 4.86 0.09
N ARG A 29 1.26 4.93 -0.79
CA ARG A 29 0.99 3.89 -1.81
C ARG A 29 2.20 3.67 -2.70
N GLU A 30 2.76 4.75 -3.21
CA GLU A 30 3.99 4.74 -4.02
C GLU A 30 5.18 4.17 -3.25
N PHE A 31 5.38 4.59 -2.00
CA PHE A 31 6.50 4.06 -1.22
C PHE A 31 6.35 2.57 -0.93
N ILE A 32 5.12 2.07 -0.72
CA ILE A 32 4.85 0.64 -0.53
C ILE A 32 5.23 -0.16 -1.79
N SER A 33 4.85 0.29 -3.00
CA SER A 33 5.19 -0.40 -4.24
C SER A 33 6.70 -0.42 -4.50
N GLN A 34 7.40 0.69 -4.22
CA GLN A 34 8.85 0.81 -4.42
C GLN A 34 9.70 -0.06 -3.49
N ILE A 35 9.16 -0.58 -2.38
CA ILE A 35 9.91 -1.45 -1.46
C ILE A 35 10.12 -2.84 -2.06
N ASP A 36 9.13 -3.37 -2.77
CA ASP A 36 9.13 -4.69 -3.40
C ASP A 36 8.01 -4.75 -4.44
N ASN A 37 8.30 -5.17 -5.67
CA ASN A 37 7.31 -5.24 -6.75
C ASN A 37 6.11 -6.15 -6.39
N LYS A 38 6.28 -7.11 -5.46
CA LYS A 38 5.18 -7.95 -4.96
C LYS A 38 4.16 -7.19 -4.12
N ASN A 39 4.53 -6.01 -3.58
CA ASN A 39 3.64 -5.21 -2.75
C ASN A 39 2.47 -4.61 -3.54
N ILE A 40 2.46 -4.71 -4.86
CA ILE A 40 1.30 -4.37 -5.66
C ILE A 40 0.06 -5.23 -5.30
N GLU A 41 0.28 -6.42 -4.74
CA GLU A 41 -0.74 -7.33 -4.21
C GLU A 41 -1.04 -7.09 -2.70
N THR A 42 -0.52 -6.03 -2.09
CA THR A 42 -0.82 -5.69 -0.69
C THR A 42 -2.31 -5.38 -0.54
N ILE A 43 -2.96 -6.00 0.44
CA ILE A 43 -4.33 -5.64 0.83
C ILE A 43 -4.33 -4.33 1.62
N ILE A 44 -5.04 -3.33 1.14
CA ILE A 44 -5.26 -2.04 1.79
C ILE A 44 -6.66 -2.06 2.41
N VAL A 45 -6.73 -1.89 3.73
CA VAL A 45 -8.01 -1.72 4.44
C VAL A 45 -8.41 -0.24 4.41
N LEU A 46 -9.59 0.01 3.87
CA LEU A 46 -10.21 1.32 3.69
C LEU A 46 -11.30 1.55 4.76
N PRO A 47 -11.91 2.76 4.81
CA PRO A 47 -13.11 3.00 5.61
C PRO A 47 -14.16 1.90 5.39
N GLU A 48 -15.00 1.67 6.40
CA GLU A 48 -16.04 0.62 6.38
C GLU A 48 -15.48 -0.82 6.27
N LEU A 49 -14.17 -1.01 6.50
CA LEU A 49 -13.47 -2.30 6.36
C LEU A 49 -13.49 -2.86 4.94
N GLU A 50 -13.62 -1.99 3.93
CA GLU A 50 -13.42 -2.39 2.55
C GLU A 50 -11.95 -2.79 2.33
N GLU A 51 -11.73 -3.86 1.57
CA GLU A 51 -10.40 -4.39 1.24
C GLU A 51 -10.16 -4.30 -0.25
N LEU A 52 -9.17 -3.50 -0.67
CA LEU A 52 -8.72 -3.38 -2.05
C LEU A 52 -7.23 -3.73 -2.16
N LEU A 53 -6.75 -4.07 -3.35
CA LEU A 53 -5.32 -4.28 -3.57
C LEU A 53 -4.63 -2.94 -3.86
N LEU A 54 -3.32 -2.88 -3.61
CA LEU A 54 -2.55 -1.67 -3.89
C LEU A 54 -2.61 -1.27 -5.38
N LYS A 55 -2.58 -2.22 -6.32
CA LYS A 55 -2.77 -1.94 -7.77
C LYS A 55 -4.07 -1.19 -8.08
N ASP A 56 -5.14 -1.47 -7.35
CA ASP A 56 -6.44 -0.84 -7.60
C ASP A 56 -6.42 0.63 -7.13
N LEU A 57 -5.53 0.96 -6.18
CA LEU A 57 -5.37 2.27 -5.58
C LEU A 57 -4.17 3.07 -6.14
N LEU A 58 -3.35 2.44 -6.97
CA LEU A 58 -2.20 3.02 -7.68
C LEU A 58 -2.20 2.51 -9.15
N PRO A 59 -3.23 2.83 -9.94
CA PRO A 59 -3.27 2.43 -11.34
C PRO A 59 -2.23 3.19 -12.17
N GLU A 60 -1.74 2.55 -13.23
CA GLU A 60 -0.78 3.13 -14.17
C GLU A 60 0.46 3.74 -13.49
N SER A 61 1.13 2.94 -12.64
CA SER A 61 2.33 3.36 -11.92
C SER A 61 3.39 3.90 -12.88
N TRP A 62 3.97 5.07 -12.60
CA TRP A 62 4.83 5.80 -13.54
C TRP A 62 6.09 5.04 -13.96
N ASP A 63 6.50 4.08 -13.14
CA ASP A 63 7.67 3.23 -13.30
C ASP A 63 7.46 2.04 -14.24
N TYR A 64 6.25 1.86 -14.82
CA TYR A 64 5.94 0.78 -15.78
C TYR A 64 6.91 0.67 -16.97
N LYS A 65 7.66 1.74 -17.28
CA LYS A 65 8.66 1.77 -18.36
C LYS A 65 10.01 1.16 -17.97
N TRP A 66 10.24 0.92 -16.68
CA TRP A 66 11.53 0.56 -16.10
C TRP A 66 11.52 -0.83 -15.43
N ASP A 67 10.37 -1.50 -15.41
CA ASP A 67 10.19 -2.89 -15.00
C ASP A 67 10.64 -3.92 -16.06
#